data_AF-A0A2D6WQ14-F1
#
_entry.id   AF-A0A2D6WQ14-F1
#
_cell.length_a   1.000
_cell.length_b   1.000
_cell.length_c   1.000
_cell.angle_alpha   90.00
_cell.angle_beta   90.00
_cell.angle_gamma   90.00
#
_symmetry.space_group_name_H-M   'P 1'
#
loop_
_entity.id
_entity.type
_entity.pdbx_description
1 polymer ?
#
loop_
_entity_poly.entity_id
_entity_poly.type
_entity_poly.pdbx_seq_one_letter_code
_entity_poly.pdbx_strand_id
1 'polypeptide(L)'
;MALALSKRLGGLSMAAKESQSPSLPETGLLLVGMGMGRLEGMTTEAIQAATQADHRRYEAYTALWPEDELARLEATVGPVQRVMRPEVEEPEELFALAKDSLVALLVVGDPLQATTHVDLQLRAREAGIECHVFHGISITSVVTGAVGLSNYKFGRQTTLTYPYGDWIATSPMEVLAANWEQNLHTLALLDLDPTGLGTGDQRPMRPEDAVQSMRLMWEKLQETVDEPLSEDYVRLAFRQMATKLYLQQNFDDIPVVLCADMGTPEQAIVTTTLGALGDEKGGRLNSLVFPAGTGEVEEKAVLRWKRGE
;
A
#
# COMPACT_ATOMS: atom_id res chain seq x y z
N MET A 1 -25.59 -57.08 17.44
CA MET A 1 -24.64 -56.02 17.04
C MET A 1 -24.67 -54.93 18.10
N ALA A 2 -23.55 -54.76 18.81
CA ALA A 2 -23.43 -53.88 19.97
C ALA A 2 -23.26 -52.42 19.54
N LEU A 3 -24.01 -51.52 20.20
CA LEU A 3 -23.83 -50.08 20.16
C LEU A 3 -22.54 -49.72 20.92
N ALA A 4 -21.59 -49.07 20.25
CA ALA A 4 -20.36 -48.60 20.86
C ALA A 4 -20.59 -47.29 21.63
N LEU A 5 -20.16 -47.29 22.89
CA LEU A 5 -20.19 -46.18 23.84
C LEU A 5 -19.27 -45.03 23.39
N SER A 6 -19.83 -43.82 23.35
CA SER A 6 -19.13 -42.54 23.21
C SER A 6 -18.11 -42.35 24.35
N LYS A 7 -16.82 -42.44 24.04
CA LYS A 7 -15.74 -41.96 24.92
C LYS A 7 -15.76 -40.44 24.94
N ARG A 8 -16.08 -39.86 26.11
CA ARG A 8 -15.73 -38.48 26.48
C ARG A 8 -14.21 -38.33 26.36
N LEU A 9 -13.74 -37.68 25.31
CA LEU A 9 -12.40 -37.12 25.25
C LEU A 9 -12.47 -35.71 25.85
N GLY A 10 -11.58 -35.46 26.80
CA GLY A 10 -11.54 -34.27 27.64
C GLY A 10 -11.55 -32.98 26.82
N GLY A 11 -12.22 -31.98 27.37
CA GLY A 11 -12.18 -30.63 26.85
C GLY A 11 -10.73 -30.19 26.66
N LEU A 12 -10.42 -29.74 25.44
CA LEU A 12 -9.21 -29.00 25.15
C LEU A 12 -9.25 -27.74 26.01
N SER A 13 -8.46 -27.75 27.09
CA SER A 13 -8.12 -26.58 27.85
C SER A 13 -7.43 -25.60 26.91
N MET A 14 -8.16 -24.60 26.44
CA MET A 14 -7.63 -23.40 25.76
C MET A 14 -7.06 -22.45 26.82
N ALA A 15 -6.23 -22.96 27.72
CA ALA A 15 -5.36 -22.11 28.52
C ALA A 15 -4.28 -21.61 27.56
N ALA A 16 -4.38 -20.33 27.18
CA ALA A 16 -3.33 -19.63 26.46
C ALA A 16 -2.02 -19.86 27.23
N LYS A 17 -1.11 -20.64 26.65
CA LYS A 17 0.29 -20.54 27.04
C LYS A 17 0.66 -19.08 26.76
N GLU A 18 1.19 -18.40 27.78
CA GLU A 18 1.76 -17.07 27.65
C GLU A 18 2.55 -16.99 26.34
N SER A 19 2.25 -15.99 25.51
CA SER A 19 2.85 -15.79 24.21
C SER A 19 4.35 -15.61 24.39
N GLN A 20 5.12 -16.69 24.25
CA GLN A 20 6.54 -16.57 24.02
C GLN A 20 6.69 -16.04 22.60
N SER A 21 6.87 -14.72 22.48
CA SER A 21 7.37 -14.10 21.26
C SER A 21 8.65 -14.86 20.87
N PRO A 22 8.83 -15.21 19.59
CA PRO A 22 10.03 -15.93 19.16
C PRO A 22 11.27 -15.17 19.62
N SER A 23 12.25 -15.88 20.19
CA SER A 23 13.50 -15.26 20.65
C SER A 23 14.20 -14.64 19.43
N LEU A 24 14.40 -13.33 19.47
CA LEU A 24 15.14 -12.61 18.43
C LEU A 24 16.61 -13.01 18.46
N PRO A 25 17.32 -12.96 17.31
CA PRO A 25 18.76 -13.17 17.28
C PRO A 25 19.50 -12.04 17.99
N GLU A 26 20.75 -12.29 18.41
CA GLU A 26 21.60 -11.26 19.03
C GLU A 26 21.99 -10.16 18.02
N THR A 27 22.13 -10.53 16.74
CA THR A 27 22.44 -9.60 15.65
C THR A 27 21.57 -9.94 14.44
N GLY A 28 21.32 -8.94 13.58
CA GLY A 28 20.55 -9.15 12.36
C GLY A 28 19.70 -7.94 11.98
N LEU A 29 18.87 -8.13 10.98
CA LEU A 29 17.95 -7.11 10.46
C LEU A 29 16.50 -7.51 10.76
N LEU A 30 15.74 -6.58 11.33
CA LEU A 30 14.30 -6.72 11.56
C LEU A 30 13.59 -5.74 10.63
N LEU A 31 12.77 -6.24 9.70
CA LEU A 31 11.86 -5.41 8.92
C LEU A 31 10.56 -5.28 9.71
N VAL A 32 10.24 -4.08 10.20
CA VAL A 32 9.15 -3.88 11.16
C VAL A 32 8.08 -2.96 10.58
N GLY A 33 6.88 -3.50 10.36
CA GLY A 33 5.72 -2.75 9.92
C GLY A 33 5.15 -1.86 11.02
N MET A 34 5.07 -0.56 10.75
CA MET A 34 4.56 0.43 11.68
C MET A 34 3.02 0.53 11.66
N GLY A 35 2.33 0.01 10.63
CA GLY A 35 0.88 0.26 10.46
C GLY A 35 0.63 1.51 9.61
N MET A 36 -0.52 2.19 9.72
CA MET A 36 -0.87 3.27 8.74
C MET A 36 -0.76 4.71 9.26
N GLY A 37 -0.40 4.92 10.53
CA GLY A 37 -0.18 6.28 11.04
C GLY A 37 -0.51 6.48 12.52
N ARG A 38 -0.67 5.42 13.31
CA ARG A 38 -0.84 5.49 14.76
C ARG A 38 -0.07 4.40 15.47
N LEU A 39 0.50 4.69 16.63
CA LEU A 39 1.20 3.69 17.45
C LEU A 39 0.29 2.49 17.79
N GLU A 40 -0.99 2.73 18.07
CA GLU A 40 -1.95 1.65 18.35
C GLU A 40 -2.27 0.78 17.12
N GLY A 41 -1.91 1.25 15.92
CA GLY A 41 -2.02 0.48 14.68
C GLY A 41 -0.88 -0.51 14.47
N MET A 42 0.18 -0.46 15.30
CA MET A 42 1.25 -1.47 15.29
C MET A 42 0.80 -2.76 15.95
N THR A 43 1.31 -3.89 15.45
CA THR A 43 1.14 -5.16 16.15
C THR A 43 1.99 -5.18 17.42
N THR A 44 1.53 -5.89 18.45
CA THR A 44 2.30 -6.07 19.69
C THR A 44 3.67 -6.68 19.42
N GLU A 45 3.77 -7.63 18.50
CA GLU A 45 5.05 -8.23 18.08
C GLU A 45 5.98 -7.20 17.42
N ALA A 46 5.48 -6.34 16.53
CA ALA A 46 6.29 -5.29 15.92
C ALA A 46 6.84 -4.29 16.94
N ILE A 47 6.02 -3.86 17.90
CA ILE A 47 6.47 -2.96 18.99
C ILE A 47 7.55 -3.64 19.83
N GLN A 48 7.34 -4.90 20.21
CA GLN A 48 8.30 -5.68 21.00
C GLN A 48 9.62 -5.88 20.26
N ALA A 49 9.56 -6.17 18.96
CA ALA A 49 10.74 -6.34 18.11
C ALA A 49 11.55 -5.03 18.01
N ALA A 50 10.87 -3.91 17.72
CA ALA A 50 11.51 -2.60 17.69
C ALA A 50 12.12 -2.22 19.05
N THR A 51 11.44 -2.54 20.16
CA THR A 51 11.93 -2.26 21.53
C THR A 51 13.17 -3.08 21.89
N GLN A 52 13.34 -4.27 21.31
CA GLN A 52 14.50 -5.13 21.58
C GLN A 52 15.71 -4.82 20.68
N ALA A 53 15.52 -4.15 19.53
CA ALA A 53 16.61 -3.78 18.64
C ALA A 53 17.59 -2.78 19.29
N ASP A 54 18.88 -2.90 19.01
CA ASP A 54 19.90 -1.95 19.45
C ASP A 54 19.80 -0.62 18.69
N HIS A 55 19.46 -0.72 17.40
CA HIS A 55 19.33 0.43 16.50
C HIS A 55 17.99 0.40 15.78
N ARG A 56 17.36 1.57 15.65
CA ARG A 56 16.11 1.74 14.89
C ARG A 56 16.33 2.75 13.77
N ARG A 57 16.02 2.34 12.55
CA ARG A 57 16.02 3.16 11.34
C ARG A 57 14.59 3.31 10.86
N TYR A 58 14.09 4.53 10.72
CA TYR A 58 12.79 4.80 10.12
C TYR A 58 13.00 5.25 8.68
N GLU A 59 12.61 4.43 7.71
CA GLU A 59 12.65 4.83 6.32
C GLU A 59 11.43 5.67 5.97
N ALA A 60 11.69 6.90 5.53
CA ALA A 60 10.66 7.92 5.36
C ALA A 60 10.43 8.29 3.90
N TYR A 61 10.80 7.42 2.96
CA TYR A 61 10.66 7.66 1.54
C TYR A 61 9.54 6.84 0.89
N THR A 62 9.14 5.70 1.48
CA THR A 62 7.98 4.94 0.99
C THR A 62 6.64 5.45 1.51
N ALA A 63 6.62 6.10 2.68
CA ALA A 63 5.48 6.86 3.22
C ALA A 63 5.87 7.65 4.48
N LEU A 64 5.07 8.67 4.79
CA LEU A 64 5.28 9.57 5.92
C LEU A 64 4.39 9.23 7.12
N TRP A 65 5.01 9.07 8.28
CA TRP A 65 4.31 8.95 9.56
C TRP A 65 3.98 10.35 10.14
N PRO A 66 2.88 10.55 10.89
CA PRO A 66 2.69 11.79 11.66
C PRO A 66 3.83 12.02 12.64
N GLU A 67 4.39 13.23 12.68
CA GLU A 67 5.58 13.54 13.51
C GLU A 67 5.30 13.41 15.01
N ASP A 68 4.08 13.74 15.45
CA ASP A 68 3.63 13.56 16.83
C ASP A 68 3.53 12.07 17.20
N GLU A 69 3.03 11.24 16.30
CA GLU A 69 2.99 9.79 16.48
C GLU A 69 4.39 9.15 16.42
N LEU A 70 5.31 9.70 15.62
CA LEU A 70 6.70 9.26 15.60
C LEU A 70 7.37 9.54 16.94
N ALA A 71 7.16 10.72 17.53
CA ALA A 71 7.65 11.04 18.87
C ALA A 71 7.08 10.09 19.96
N ARG A 72 5.80 9.70 19.84
CA ARG A 72 5.20 8.69 20.73
C ARG A 72 5.83 7.32 20.56
N LEU A 73 6.14 6.93 19.32
CA LEU A 73 6.85 5.69 19.04
C LEU A 73 8.26 5.72 19.65
N GLU A 74 9.03 6.78 19.46
CA GLU A 74 10.37 6.93 20.04
C GLU A 74 10.36 6.84 21.57
N ALA A 75 9.36 7.44 22.22
CA ALA A 75 9.19 7.31 23.66
C ALA A 75 8.90 5.88 24.13
N THR A 76 8.39 5.03 23.22
CA THR A 76 8.01 3.63 23.50
C THR A 76 9.14 2.66 23.18
N VAL A 77 9.75 2.78 22.00
CA VAL A 77 10.75 1.82 21.50
C VAL A 77 12.19 2.33 21.66
N GLY A 78 12.41 3.59 22.03
CA GLY A 78 13.73 4.22 22.10
C GLY A 78 14.04 5.07 20.86
N PRO A 79 15.24 5.68 20.80
CA PRO A 79 15.60 6.64 19.74
C PRO A 79 15.51 6.04 18.34
N VAL A 80 14.95 6.81 17.40
CA VAL A 80 14.79 6.39 16.00
C VAL A 80 15.58 7.35 15.11
N GLN A 81 16.38 6.79 14.19
CA GLN A 81 17.07 7.57 13.19
C GLN A 81 16.32 7.51 11.86
N ARG A 82 15.95 8.67 11.31
CA ARG A 82 15.32 8.75 10.00
C ARG A 82 16.35 8.48 8.90
N VAL A 83 15.98 7.64 7.92
CA VAL A 83 16.79 7.27 6.76
C VAL A 83 16.01 7.48 5.46
N MET A 84 16.75 7.67 4.37
CA MET A 84 16.20 7.92 3.04
C MET A 84 16.61 6.81 2.07
N ARG A 85 16.06 6.85 0.85
CA ARG A 85 16.22 5.76 -0.13
C ARG A 85 17.67 5.30 -0.32
N PRO A 86 18.68 6.17 -0.49
CA PRO A 86 20.05 5.71 -0.72
C PRO A 86 20.57 4.78 0.38
N GLU A 87 20.34 5.09 1.65
CA GLU A 87 20.83 4.26 2.79
C GLU A 87 20.12 2.89 2.87
N VAL A 88 18.93 2.76 2.28
CA VAL A 88 18.14 1.52 2.31
C VAL A 88 18.36 0.68 1.05
N GLU A 89 18.42 1.33 -0.12
CA GLU A 89 18.66 0.66 -1.40
C GLU A 89 20.15 0.33 -1.64
N GLU A 90 21.06 1.09 -1.02
CA GLU A 90 22.51 0.83 -0.89
C GLU A 90 22.82 0.50 0.59
N PRO A 91 22.58 -0.75 1.04
CA PRO A 91 22.49 -1.09 2.45
C PRO A 91 23.85 -1.42 3.08
N GLU A 92 24.97 -0.97 2.53
CA GLU A 92 26.31 -1.32 3.03
C GLU A 92 26.47 -0.95 4.51
N GLU A 93 26.06 0.25 4.89
CA GLU A 93 26.12 0.71 6.28
C GLU A 93 25.11 -0.02 7.17
N LEU A 94 23.88 -0.23 6.68
CA LEU A 94 22.83 -0.95 7.39
C LEU A 94 23.26 -2.40 7.68
N PHE A 95 23.88 -3.07 6.71
CA PHE A 95 24.37 -4.44 6.82
C PHE A 95 25.62 -4.55 7.66
N ALA A 96 26.53 -3.58 7.60
CA ALA A 96 27.66 -3.54 8.52
C ALA A 96 27.17 -3.47 9.98
N LEU A 97 26.18 -2.61 10.25
CA LEU A 97 25.58 -2.48 11.56
C LEU A 97 24.86 -3.77 12.01
N ALA A 98 24.06 -4.37 11.12
CA ALA A 98 23.29 -5.58 11.39
C ALA A 98 24.13 -6.86 11.61
N LYS A 99 25.43 -6.85 11.26
CA LYS A 99 26.34 -7.96 11.58
C LYS A 99 26.78 -7.97 13.05
N ASP A 100 26.86 -6.79 13.65
CA ASP A 100 27.41 -6.60 15.00
C ASP A 100 26.33 -6.23 16.03
N SER A 101 25.08 -6.00 15.57
CA SER A 101 23.96 -5.57 16.41
C SER A 101 22.61 -5.96 15.81
N LEU A 102 21.55 -5.87 16.61
CA LEU A 102 20.18 -6.06 16.15
C LEU A 102 19.61 -4.73 15.63
N VAL A 103 19.31 -4.65 14.34
CA VAL A 103 18.86 -3.43 13.67
C VAL A 103 17.41 -3.57 13.23
N ALA A 104 16.53 -2.68 13.67
CA ALA A 104 15.17 -2.58 13.17
C ALA A 104 15.05 -1.50 12.08
N LEU A 105 14.65 -1.91 10.88
CA LEU A 105 14.16 -1.01 9.83
C LEU A 105 12.64 -0.90 9.95
N LEU A 106 12.18 0.24 10.47
CA LEU A 106 10.79 0.60 10.65
C LEU A 106 10.24 1.14 9.33
N VAL A 107 9.17 0.51 8.84
CA VAL A 107 8.53 0.79 7.55
C VAL A 107 7.07 1.15 7.78
N VAL A 108 6.60 2.25 7.20
CA VAL A 108 5.17 2.59 7.22
C VAL A 108 4.37 1.53 6.46
N GLY A 109 3.28 1.08 7.06
CA GLY A 109 2.42 0.02 6.54
C GLY A 109 2.96 -1.35 6.93
N ASP A 110 3.12 -2.19 5.91
CA ASP A 110 3.74 -3.50 6.01
C ASP A 110 5.03 -3.50 5.18
N PRO A 111 6.16 -4.04 5.69
CA PRO A 111 7.43 -3.95 5.00
C PRO A 111 7.43 -4.58 3.62
N LEU A 112 6.55 -5.56 3.34
CA LEU A 112 6.52 -6.32 2.09
C LEU A 112 5.28 -6.01 1.24
N GLN A 113 4.53 -4.94 1.55
CA GLN A 113 3.37 -4.51 0.75
C GLN A 113 3.66 -3.18 0.07
N ALA A 114 3.62 -3.17 -1.26
CA ALA A 114 3.85 -1.98 -2.08
C ALA A 114 5.24 -1.33 -1.86
N THR A 115 6.26 -2.14 -1.57
CA THR A 115 7.65 -1.72 -1.43
C THR A 115 8.59 -2.69 -2.16
N THR A 116 9.88 -2.36 -2.21
CA THR A 116 10.95 -3.21 -2.75
C THR A 116 11.74 -3.94 -1.68
N HIS A 117 11.36 -3.87 -0.39
CA HIS A 117 12.16 -4.42 0.72
C HIS A 117 12.35 -5.95 0.72
N VAL A 118 11.62 -6.69 -0.12
CA VAL A 118 11.93 -8.10 -0.38
C VAL A 118 13.35 -8.27 -0.93
N ASP A 119 13.82 -7.32 -1.73
CA ASP A 119 15.20 -7.30 -2.24
C ASP A 119 16.22 -7.14 -1.10
N LEU A 120 15.92 -6.27 -0.13
CA LEU A 120 16.74 -6.11 1.07
C LEU A 120 16.84 -7.41 1.88
N GLN A 121 15.72 -8.12 2.04
CA GLN A 121 15.69 -9.43 2.70
C GLN A 121 16.55 -10.48 1.97
N LEU A 122 16.50 -10.51 0.64
CA LEU A 122 17.29 -11.43 -0.17
C LEU A 122 18.79 -11.12 -0.06
N ARG A 123 19.17 -9.84 -0.17
CA ARG A 123 20.56 -9.39 -0.03
C ARG A 123 21.11 -9.62 1.38
N ALA A 124 20.30 -9.44 2.43
CA ALA A 124 20.70 -9.75 3.79
C ALA A 124 21.07 -11.23 3.94
N ARG A 125 20.23 -12.13 3.38
CA ARG A 125 20.50 -13.57 3.36
C ARG A 125 21.80 -13.92 2.63
N GLU A 126 22.07 -13.29 1.49
CA GLU A 126 23.31 -13.49 0.73
C GLU A 126 24.54 -13.01 1.50
N ALA A 127 24.40 -11.95 2.29
CA ALA A 127 25.43 -11.42 3.18
C ALA A 127 25.60 -12.20 4.49
N GLY A 128 24.82 -13.27 4.70
CA GLY A 128 24.82 -14.08 5.93
C GLY A 128 24.20 -13.39 7.15
N ILE A 129 23.37 -12.37 6.92
CA ILE A 129 22.66 -11.61 7.96
C ILE A 129 21.27 -12.22 8.14
N GLU A 130 20.93 -12.57 9.38
CA GLU A 130 19.60 -13.07 9.71
C GLU A 130 18.57 -11.93 9.57
N CYS A 131 17.49 -12.18 8.82
CA CYS A 131 16.48 -11.17 8.53
C CYS A 131 15.08 -11.67 8.93
N HIS A 132 14.44 -11.00 9.88
CA HIS A 132 13.08 -11.29 10.33
C HIS A 132 12.11 -10.21 9.88
N VAL A 133 10.85 -10.60 9.62
CA VAL A 133 9.80 -9.68 9.19
C VAL A 133 8.67 -9.68 10.19
N PHE A 134 8.36 -8.50 10.71
CA PHE A 134 7.21 -8.24 11.57
C PHE A 134 6.18 -7.46 10.76
N HIS A 135 5.10 -8.14 10.41
CA HIS A 135 4.05 -7.59 9.56
C HIS A 135 3.27 -6.46 10.23
N GLY A 136 2.77 -5.56 9.39
CA GLY A 136 2.00 -4.38 9.80
C GLY A 136 0.67 -4.28 9.05
N ILE A 137 -0.21 -3.40 9.55
CA ILE A 137 -1.46 -3.08 8.85
C ILE A 137 -1.12 -2.17 7.66
N SER A 138 -1.47 -2.59 6.45
CA SER A 138 -1.22 -1.84 5.22
C SER A 138 -2.50 -1.26 4.62
N ILE A 139 -2.35 -0.14 3.90
CA ILE A 139 -3.43 0.45 3.10
C ILE A 139 -4.01 -0.57 2.11
N THR A 140 -3.17 -1.46 1.56
CA THR A 140 -3.57 -2.45 0.55
C THR A 140 -4.59 -3.45 1.08
N SER A 141 -4.56 -3.73 2.39
CA SER A 141 -5.54 -4.62 3.04
C SER A 141 -6.74 -3.84 3.56
N VAL A 142 -6.52 -2.69 4.20
CA VAL A 142 -7.60 -1.95 4.88
C VAL A 142 -8.56 -1.29 3.90
N VAL A 143 -8.05 -0.64 2.85
CA VAL A 143 -8.88 0.21 1.99
C VAL A 143 -9.97 -0.59 1.29
N THR A 144 -9.67 -1.84 0.91
CA THR A 144 -10.61 -2.72 0.19
C THR A 144 -11.90 -2.96 0.97
N GLY A 145 -11.80 -3.17 2.28
CA GLY A 145 -12.96 -3.31 3.17
C GLY A 145 -13.51 -1.97 3.66
N ALA A 146 -12.65 -0.99 3.94
CA ALA A 146 -13.05 0.30 4.50
C ALA A 146 -13.99 1.09 3.58
N VAL A 147 -13.80 1.03 2.26
CA VAL A 147 -14.70 1.65 1.29
C VAL A 147 -16.04 0.90 1.18
N GLY A 148 -16.10 -0.36 1.63
CA GLY A 148 -17.29 -1.19 1.62
C GLY A 148 -17.51 -2.01 0.35
N LEU A 149 -16.45 -2.19 -0.45
CA LEU A 149 -16.44 -3.06 -1.63
C LEU A 149 -16.00 -4.48 -1.25
N SER A 150 -16.37 -5.46 -2.06
CA SER A 150 -15.91 -6.85 -1.87
C SER A 150 -14.42 -6.95 -2.17
N ASN A 151 -13.63 -7.40 -1.19
CA ASN A 151 -12.20 -7.64 -1.36
C ASN A 151 -11.90 -8.67 -2.48
N TYR A 152 -12.79 -9.65 -2.69
CA TYR A 152 -12.67 -10.64 -3.78
C TYR A 152 -12.83 -10.03 -5.18
N LYS A 153 -13.34 -8.80 -5.28
CA LYS A 153 -13.51 -8.08 -6.55
C LYS A 153 -12.40 -7.08 -6.82
N PHE A 154 -11.33 -7.03 -6.02
CA PHE A 154 -10.17 -6.21 -6.36
C PHE A 154 -9.24 -6.94 -7.33
N GLY A 155 -8.89 -6.27 -8.42
CA GLY A 155 -7.95 -6.74 -9.43
C GLY A 155 -6.52 -6.32 -9.13
N ARG A 156 -5.72 -6.21 -10.19
CA ARG A 156 -4.32 -5.77 -10.07
C ARG A 156 -4.25 -4.33 -9.57
N GLN A 157 -3.47 -4.09 -8.52
CA GLN A 157 -3.21 -2.74 -8.02
C GLN A 157 -2.23 -1.99 -8.93
N THR A 158 -2.24 -0.66 -8.86
CA THR A 158 -1.31 0.19 -9.62
C THR A 158 -0.88 1.42 -8.83
N THR A 159 0.11 2.14 -9.33
CA THR A 159 0.56 3.42 -8.75
C THR A 159 0.47 4.51 -9.81
N LEU A 160 -0.20 5.62 -9.49
CA LEU A 160 -0.19 6.83 -10.30
C LEU A 160 1.08 7.61 -10.00
N THR A 161 1.91 7.84 -11.02
CA THR A 161 3.15 8.59 -10.90
C THR A 161 3.00 10.00 -11.42
N TYR A 162 3.84 10.91 -10.95
CA TYR A 162 4.00 12.20 -11.62
C TYR A 162 4.54 11.97 -13.05
N PRO A 163 4.25 12.88 -14.00
CA PRO A 163 4.95 12.93 -15.27
C PRO A 163 6.41 13.33 -15.05
N TYR A 164 7.34 12.63 -15.70
CA TYR A 164 8.78 12.88 -15.57
C TYR A 164 9.29 13.57 -16.83
N GLY A 165 9.35 14.91 -16.81
CA GLY A 165 9.61 15.70 -18.02
C GLY A 165 8.54 15.41 -19.07
N ASP A 166 8.95 15.00 -20.27
CA ASP A 166 8.04 14.64 -21.36
C ASP A 166 7.53 13.18 -21.27
N TRP A 167 7.99 12.41 -20.27
CA TRP A 167 7.60 11.01 -20.11
C TRP A 167 6.32 10.87 -19.27
N ILE A 168 5.25 10.43 -19.94
CA ILE A 168 3.96 10.07 -19.34
C ILE A 168 3.85 8.54 -19.30
N ALA A 169 3.79 7.96 -18.10
CA ALA A 169 3.59 6.53 -17.90
C ALA A 169 2.10 6.16 -18.03
N THR A 170 1.70 5.48 -19.11
CA THR A 170 0.30 5.12 -19.37
C THR A 170 -0.13 3.81 -18.69
N SER A 171 0.82 3.01 -18.21
CA SER A 171 0.54 1.70 -17.61
C SER A 171 -0.48 1.72 -16.47
N PRO A 172 -0.60 2.77 -15.62
CA PRO A 172 -1.64 2.78 -14.61
C PRO A 172 -3.04 2.79 -15.20
N MET A 173 -3.29 3.63 -16.21
CA MET A 173 -4.59 3.69 -16.90
C MET A 173 -4.91 2.38 -17.62
N GLU A 174 -3.92 1.73 -18.22
CA GLU A 174 -4.09 0.40 -18.83
C GLU A 174 -4.49 -0.67 -17.80
N VAL A 175 -3.97 -0.59 -16.56
CA VAL A 175 -4.36 -1.50 -15.47
C VAL A 175 -5.80 -1.23 -15.03
N LEU A 176 -6.19 0.05 -14.90
CA LEU A 176 -7.58 0.44 -14.60
C LEU A 176 -8.54 -0.13 -15.65
N ALA A 177 -8.22 0.06 -16.93
CA ALA A 177 -9.02 -0.43 -18.04
C ALA A 177 -9.15 -1.96 -18.04
N ALA A 178 -8.04 -2.68 -17.87
CA ALA A 178 -8.03 -4.14 -17.84
C ALA A 178 -8.83 -4.72 -16.65
N ASN A 179 -8.76 -4.10 -15.48
CA ASN A 179 -9.55 -4.51 -14.33
C ASN A 179 -11.04 -4.20 -14.55
N TRP A 180 -11.36 -2.99 -15.05
CA TRP A 180 -12.72 -2.58 -15.34
C TRP A 180 -13.43 -3.52 -16.33
N GLU A 181 -12.75 -3.90 -17.42
CA GLU A 181 -13.26 -4.86 -18.41
C GLU A 181 -13.53 -6.25 -17.80
N GLN A 182 -12.77 -6.63 -16.77
CA GLN A 182 -12.98 -7.88 -16.02
C GLN A 182 -13.96 -7.72 -14.85
N ASN A 183 -14.62 -6.57 -14.73
CA ASN A 183 -15.51 -6.22 -13.62
C ASN A 183 -14.83 -6.26 -12.24
N LEU A 184 -13.57 -5.84 -12.18
CA LEU A 184 -12.74 -5.78 -10.98
C LEU A 184 -12.45 -4.33 -10.56
N HIS A 185 -12.56 -4.06 -9.27
CA HIS A 185 -12.16 -2.81 -8.62
C HIS A 185 -10.64 -2.64 -8.66
N THR A 186 -10.18 -1.39 -8.72
CA THR A 186 -8.74 -1.09 -8.73
C THR A 186 -8.39 -0.20 -7.55
N LEU A 187 -7.41 -0.63 -6.74
CA LEU A 187 -6.69 0.28 -5.85
C LEU A 187 -5.52 0.90 -6.63
N ALA A 188 -5.53 2.22 -6.71
CA ALA A 188 -4.43 3.02 -7.22
C ALA A 188 -3.75 3.77 -6.05
N LEU A 189 -2.50 3.43 -5.79
CA LEU A 189 -1.63 4.19 -4.90
C LEU A 189 -1.17 5.45 -5.61
N LEU A 190 -0.82 6.48 -4.85
CA LEU A 190 -0.33 7.74 -5.42
C LEU A 190 1.13 7.95 -5.06
N ASP A 191 1.89 8.48 -6.02
CA ASP A 191 3.31 8.76 -5.86
C ASP A 191 3.58 9.80 -4.78
N LEU A 192 4.73 9.67 -4.14
CA LEU A 192 5.12 10.46 -2.98
C LEU A 192 6.18 11.51 -3.29
N ASP A 193 6.84 11.37 -4.43
CA ASP A 193 7.96 12.21 -4.79
C ASP A 193 7.98 12.45 -6.31
N PRO A 194 7.72 13.67 -6.77
CA PRO A 194 7.76 14.00 -8.20
C PRO A 194 9.14 13.84 -8.83
N THR A 195 10.22 13.79 -8.05
CA THR A 195 11.58 13.51 -8.55
C THR A 195 11.86 12.01 -8.66
N GLY A 196 11.09 11.20 -7.93
CA GLY A 196 11.30 9.76 -7.82
C GLY A 196 12.61 9.36 -7.14
N LEU A 197 13.37 10.29 -6.55
CA LEU A 197 14.70 10.02 -5.97
C LEU A 197 14.63 9.56 -4.51
N GLY A 198 13.61 9.98 -3.76
CA GLY A 198 13.42 9.62 -2.35
C GLY A 198 14.47 10.21 -1.42
N THR A 199 15.00 11.40 -1.74
CA THR A 199 16.13 12.05 -1.04
C THR A 199 15.73 13.10 0.00
N GLY A 200 14.44 13.31 0.25
CA GLY A 200 13.94 14.17 1.34
C GLY A 200 13.01 15.32 0.94
N ASP A 201 12.79 15.55 -0.35
CA ASP A 201 11.84 16.55 -0.87
C ASP A 201 10.50 15.91 -1.27
N GLN A 202 9.99 14.99 -0.44
CA GLN A 202 8.74 14.29 -0.75
C GLN A 202 7.57 15.28 -0.87
N ARG A 203 6.87 15.23 -2.00
CA ARG A 203 5.61 15.92 -2.25
C ARG A 203 4.56 14.88 -2.61
N PRO A 204 3.86 14.31 -1.60
CA PRO A 204 2.75 13.40 -1.82
C PRO A 204 1.74 13.97 -2.81
N MET A 205 1.41 13.15 -3.82
CA MET A 205 0.47 13.52 -4.87
C MET A 205 -0.90 13.83 -4.27
N ARG A 206 -1.38 15.03 -4.59
CA ARG A 206 -2.71 15.51 -4.21
C ARG A 206 -3.77 15.03 -5.21
N PRO A 207 -5.07 15.10 -4.86
CA PRO A 207 -6.15 14.78 -5.80
C PRO A 207 -6.05 15.54 -7.13
N GLU A 208 -5.70 16.84 -7.09
CA GLU A 208 -5.46 17.66 -8.29
C GLU A 208 -4.31 17.13 -9.17
N ASP A 209 -3.19 16.75 -8.55
CA ASP A 209 -2.02 16.20 -9.24
C ASP A 209 -2.37 14.85 -9.90
N ALA A 210 -3.14 14.00 -9.21
CA ALA A 210 -3.60 12.71 -9.71
C ALA A 210 -4.52 12.87 -10.93
N VAL A 211 -5.48 13.79 -10.88
CA VAL A 211 -6.35 14.10 -12.02
C VAL A 211 -5.52 14.59 -13.21
N GLN A 212 -4.57 15.50 -12.99
CA GLN A 212 -3.68 15.98 -14.06
C GLN A 212 -2.89 14.84 -14.70
N SER A 213 -2.24 13.99 -13.90
CA SER A 213 -1.52 12.81 -14.39
C SER A 213 -2.43 11.89 -15.20
N MET A 214 -3.64 11.63 -14.73
CA MET A 214 -4.60 10.77 -15.42
C MET A 214 -5.10 11.39 -16.74
N ARG A 215 -5.31 12.71 -16.81
CA ARG A 215 -5.66 13.40 -18.06
C ARG A 215 -4.55 13.26 -19.10
N LEU A 216 -3.30 13.45 -18.70
CA LEU A 216 -2.15 13.26 -19.60
C LEU A 216 -2.03 11.81 -20.10
N MET A 217 -2.26 10.83 -19.21
CA MET A 217 -2.30 9.41 -19.62
C MET A 217 -3.45 9.13 -20.60
N TRP A 218 -4.62 9.72 -20.35
CA TRP A 218 -5.80 9.57 -21.18
C TRP A 218 -5.57 10.14 -22.58
N GLU A 219 -5.07 11.37 -22.69
CA GLU A 219 -4.73 12.01 -23.97
C GLU A 219 -3.69 11.19 -24.75
N LYS A 220 -2.61 10.77 -24.09
CA LYS A 220 -1.58 9.94 -24.73
C LYS A 220 -2.11 8.60 -25.24
N LEU A 221 -3.01 7.95 -24.49
CA LEU A 221 -3.61 6.69 -24.93
C LEU A 221 -4.63 6.86 -26.06
N GLN A 222 -5.27 8.03 -26.17
CA GLN A 222 -6.14 8.34 -27.30
C GLN A 222 -5.37 8.42 -28.63
N GLU A 223 -4.09 8.80 -28.61
CA GLU A 223 -3.25 8.82 -29.82
C GLU A 223 -3.08 7.43 -30.44
N THR A 224 -3.11 6.37 -29.61
CA THR A 224 -2.87 4.99 -30.02
C THR A 224 -4.12 4.11 -30.04
N VAL A 225 -5.32 4.68 -29.79
CA VAL A 225 -6.56 3.89 -29.59
C VAL A 225 -7.09 3.21 -30.85
N ASP A 226 -6.72 3.72 -32.02
CA ASP A 226 -7.10 3.19 -33.33
C ASP A 226 -6.01 2.30 -33.95
N GLU A 227 -4.91 2.08 -33.24
CA GLU A 227 -3.93 1.08 -33.65
C GLU A 227 -4.58 -0.32 -33.66
N PRO A 228 -4.23 -1.16 -34.64
CA PRO A 228 -4.73 -2.52 -34.70
C PRO A 228 -4.31 -3.30 -33.45
N LEU A 229 -5.21 -4.17 -32.98
CA LEU A 229 -4.89 -5.08 -31.90
C LEU A 229 -3.77 -6.01 -32.32
N SER A 230 -2.90 -6.37 -31.36
CA SER A 230 -1.83 -7.33 -31.60
C SER A 230 -2.39 -8.68 -32.04
N GLU A 231 -1.98 -9.19 -33.20
CA GLU A 231 -2.37 -10.51 -33.68
C GLU A 231 -1.53 -11.63 -33.03
N ASP A 232 -0.28 -11.34 -32.68
CA ASP A 232 0.68 -12.32 -32.17
C ASP A 232 0.62 -12.50 -30.64
N TYR A 233 0.15 -11.49 -29.90
CA TYR A 233 0.20 -11.47 -28.44
C TYR A 233 -1.19 -11.24 -27.84
N VAL A 234 -1.92 -12.33 -27.56
CA VAL A 234 -3.28 -12.31 -26.99
C VAL A 234 -3.40 -11.41 -25.76
N ARG A 235 -2.39 -11.42 -24.87
CA ARG A 235 -2.40 -10.60 -23.66
C ARG A 235 -2.27 -9.10 -23.96
N LEU A 236 -1.51 -8.75 -25.00
CA LEU A 236 -1.39 -7.37 -25.48
C LEU A 236 -2.68 -6.95 -26.18
N ALA A 237 -3.25 -7.81 -27.03
CA ALA A 237 -4.52 -7.60 -27.70
C ALA A 237 -5.66 -7.31 -26.71
N PHE A 238 -5.75 -8.11 -25.64
CA PHE A 238 -6.72 -7.89 -24.56
C PHE A 238 -6.52 -6.52 -23.90
N ARG A 239 -5.27 -6.14 -23.60
CA ARG A 239 -4.99 -4.83 -22.99
C ARG A 239 -5.39 -3.69 -23.91
N GLN A 240 -5.02 -3.74 -25.19
CA GLN A 240 -5.39 -2.74 -26.18
C GLN A 240 -6.92 -2.63 -26.32
N MET A 241 -7.62 -3.77 -26.36
CA MET A 241 -9.08 -3.84 -26.42
C MET A 241 -9.74 -3.24 -25.17
N ALA A 242 -9.29 -3.62 -23.97
CA ALA A 242 -9.82 -3.09 -22.72
C ALA A 242 -9.57 -1.58 -22.61
N THR A 243 -8.36 -1.10 -22.94
CA THR A 243 -8.05 0.33 -22.98
C THR A 243 -8.96 1.06 -23.96
N LYS A 244 -9.15 0.53 -25.18
CA LYS A 244 -10.04 1.11 -26.18
C LYS A 244 -11.47 1.27 -25.67
N LEU A 245 -12.03 0.25 -25.01
CA LEU A 245 -13.37 0.32 -24.43
C LEU A 245 -13.43 1.33 -23.26
N TYR A 246 -12.42 1.31 -22.39
CA TYR A 246 -12.36 2.21 -21.24
C TYR A 246 -12.36 3.69 -21.65
N LEU A 247 -11.62 4.03 -22.73
CA LEU A 247 -11.52 5.38 -23.28
C LEU A 247 -12.79 5.88 -23.99
N GLN A 248 -13.81 5.03 -24.21
CA GLN A 248 -15.10 5.45 -24.75
C GLN A 248 -15.99 6.12 -23.70
N GLN A 249 -15.66 5.96 -22.41
CA GLN A 249 -16.34 6.65 -21.33
C GLN A 249 -15.99 8.15 -21.35
N ASN A 250 -16.82 8.96 -20.71
CA ASN A 250 -16.45 10.32 -20.40
C ASN A 250 -15.50 10.33 -19.19
N PHE A 251 -14.29 10.86 -19.36
CA PHE A 251 -13.27 10.93 -18.30
C PHE A 251 -13.83 11.54 -17.02
N ASP A 252 -14.57 12.64 -17.13
CA ASP A 252 -15.03 13.41 -15.97
C ASP A 252 -16.12 12.68 -15.15
N ASP A 253 -16.79 11.70 -15.76
CA ASP A 253 -17.88 10.93 -15.13
C ASP A 253 -17.39 9.65 -14.46
N ILE A 254 -16.11 9.28 -14.63
CA ILE A 254 -15.56 8.04 -14.06
C ILE A 254 -15.63 8.10 -12.53
N PRO A 255 -16.34 7.15 -11.87
CA PRO A 255 -16.48 7.14 -10.43
C PRO A 255 -15.15 6.78 -9.74
N VAL A 256 -14.86 7.47 -8.65
CA VAL A 256 -13.65 7.24 -7.86
C VAL A 256 -13.94 7.49 -6.37
N VAL A 257 -13.29 6.71 -5.51
CA VAL A 257 -13.32 6.90 -4.07
C VAL A 257 -11.93 7.35 -3.62
N LEU A 258 -11.85 8.59 -3.14
CA LEU A 258 -10.66 9.14 -2.50
C LEU A 258 -10.57 8.63 -1.06
N CYS A 259 -9.43 8.06 -0.70
CA CYS A 259 -9.11 7.62 0.65
C CYS A 259 -7.88 8.39 1.15
N ALA A 260 -8.10 9.29 2.11
CA ALA A 260 -7.10 10.20 2.65
C ALA A 260 -6.77 9.86 4.10
N ASP A 261 -5.49 9.89 4.45
CA ASP A 261 -4.94 9.72 5.81
C ASP A 261 -5.54 8.51 6.57
N MET A 262 -5.75 7.41 5.85
CA MET A 262 -6.34 6.18 6.39
C MET A 262 -5.54 5.66 7.59
N GLY A 263 -6.23 5.27 8.67
CA GLY A 263 -5.62 4.81 9.92
C GLY A 263 -5.24 5.91 10.91
N THR A 264 -5.43 7.19 10.55
CA THR A 264 -5.19 8.35 11.44
C THR A 264 -6.50 8.96 11.93
N PRO A 265 -6.48 9.86 12.93
CA PRO A 265 -7.65 10.65 13.31
C PRO A 265 -8.20 11.54 12.18
N GLU A 266 -7.36 11.93 11.23
CA GLU A 266 -7.70 12.78 10.08
C GLU A 266 -8.29 11.99 8.90
N GLN A 267 -8.46 10.67 9.04
CA GLN A 267 -8.97 9.80 7.99
C GLN A 267 -10.26 10.35 7.35
N ALA A 268 -10.27 10.42 6.01
CA ALA A 268 -11.44 10.79 5.24
C ALA A 268 -11.61 9.88 4.02
N ILE A 269 -12.85 9.50 3.74
CA ILE A 269 -13.24 8.76 2.54
C ILE A 269 -14.31 9.56 1.81
N VAL A 270 -14.11 9.81 0.52
CA VAL A 270 -15.02 10.60 -0.32
C VAL A 270 -15.29 9.87 -1.63
N THR A 271 -16.56 9.63 -1.93
CA THR A 271 -17.00 9.15 -3.25
C THR A 271 -17.32 10.34 -4.14
N THR A 272 -16.64 10.41 -5.28
CA THR A 272 -16.73 11.50 -6.26
C THR A 272 -16.51 10.96 -7.68
N THR A 273 -16.27 11.83 -8.66
CA THR A 273 -15.85 11.47 -10.02
C THR A 273 -14.48 12.07 -10.33
N LEU A 274 -13.81 11.59 -11.38
CA LEU A 274 -12.53 12.19 -11.81
C LEU A 274 -12.65 13.68 -12.17
N GLY A 275 -13.80 14.11 -12.68
CA GLY A 275 -14.05 15.53 -13.00
C GLY A 275 -14.08 16.44 -11.76
N ALA A 276 -14.57 15.93 -10.62
CA ALA A 276 -14.66 16.67 -9.36
C ALA A 276 -13.55 16.32 -8.35
N LEU A 277 -12.74 15.29 -8.62
CA LEU A 277 -11.69 14.83 -7.71
C LEU A 277 -10.64 15.92 -7.44
N GLY A 278 -10.34 16.78 -8.42
CA GLY A 278 -9.36 17.85 -8.25
C GLY A 278 -9.76 18.90 -7.20
N ASP A 279 -11.06 19.06 -6.95
CA ASP A 279 -11.58 19.98 -5.94
C ASP A 279 -11.58 19.37 -4.52
N GLU A 280 -11.26 18.08 -4.40
CA GLU A 280 -11.18 17.42 -3.11
C GLU A 280 -9.89 17.78 -2.38
N LYS A 281 -10.05 18.13 -1.09
CA LYS A 281 -8.91 18.54 -0.24
C LYS A 281 -7.82 17.48 -0.14
N GLY A 282 -8.20 16.20 -0.11
CA GLY A 282 -7.31 15.10 0.25
C GLY A 282 -6.74 15.23 1.67
N GLY A 283 -5.69 14.46 1.91
CA GLY A 283 -4.91 14.41 3.14
C GLY A 283 -3.40 14.48 2.87
N ARG A 284 -2.60 14.15 3.88
CA ARG A 284 -1.12 14.05 3.75
C ARG A 284 -0.73 12.88 2.86
N LEU A 285 -1.42 11.75 3.01
CA LEU A 285 -1.31 10.58 2.13
C LEU A 285 -2.68 10.24 1.55
N ASN A 286 -2.69 9.93 0.25
CA ASN A 286 -3.91 9.70 -0.51
C ASN A 286 -3.78 8.40 -1.32
N SER A 287 -4.89 7.69 -1.46
CA SER A 287 -5.05 6.61 -2.44
C SER A 287 -6.42 6.70 -3.08
N LEU A 288 -6.55 6.13 -4.28
CA LEU A 288 -7.80 6.14 -5.03
C LEU A 288 -8.29 4.71 -5.24
N VAL A 289 -9.59 4.51 -5.07
CA VAL A 289 -10.25 3.26 -5.48
C VAL A 289 -11.17 3.56 -6.65
N PHE A 290 -11.02 2.81 -7.73
CA PHE A 290 -11.89 2.86 -8.90
C PHE A 290 -12.85 1.67 -8.84
N PRO A 291 -14.13 1.90 -8.50
CA PRO A 291 -15.14 0.86 -8.57
C PRO A 291 -15.35 0.41 -10.02
N ALA A 292 -15.69 -0.86 -10.18
CA ALA A 292 -16.21 -1.44 -11.42
C ALA A 292 -17.73 -1.63 -11.24
N GLY A 293 -18.37 -2.56 -11.93
CA GLY A 293 -19.78 -2.87 -11.68
C GLY A 293 -20.01 -3.28 -10.22
N THR A 294 -20.86 -2.56 -9.50
CA THR A 294 -21.20 -2.82 -8.09
C THR A 294 -22.54 -3.55 -7.98
N GLY A 295 -22.65 -4.46 -7.00
CA GLY A 295 -23.96 -4.94 -6.57
C GLY A 295 -24.70 -3.91 -5.71
N GLU A 296 -25.99 -4.14 -5.41
CA GLU A 296 -26.82 -3.20 -4.63
C GLU A 296 -26.20 -2.83 -3.27
N VAL A 297 -25.58 -3.80 -2.58
CA VAL A 297 -24.94 -3.57 -1.28
C VAL A 297 -23.66 -2.74 -1.44
N GLU A 298 -22.83 -3.05 -2.43
CA GLU A 298 -21.59 -2.33 -2.71
C GLU A 298 -21.87 -0.88 -3.12
N GLU A 299 -22.90 -0.67 -3.95
CA GLU A 299 -23.33 0.65 -4.39
C GLU A 299 -23.78 1.51 -3.19
N LYS A 300 -24.68 1.00 -2.35
CA LYS A 300 -25.09 1.67 -1.11
C LYS A 300 -23.90 1.95 -0.19
N ALA A 301 -22.98 0.98 -0.09
CA ALA A 301 -21.80 1.08 0.74
C ALA A 301 -20.86 2.20 0.27
N VAL A 302 -20.62 2.34 -1.03
CA VAL A 302 -19.77 3.39 -1.61
C VAL A 302 -20.46 4.75 -1.55
N LEU A 303 -21.77 4.81 -1.83
CA LEU A 303 -22.53 6.07 -1.81
C LEU A 303 -22.63 6.71 -0.43
N ARG A 304 -22.44 5.95 0.67
CA ARG A 304 -22.37 6.52 2.03
C ARG A 304 -21.26 7.56 2.20
N TRP A 305 -20.25 7.51 1.33
CA TRP A 305 -19.12 8.43 1.33
C TRP A 305 -19.29 9.59 0.35
N LYS A 306 -20.41 9.67 -0.37
CA LYS A 306 -20.73 10.86 -1.16
C LYS A 306 -21.05 11.98 -0.17
N ARG A 307 -20.51 13.18 -0.40
CA ARG A 307 -20.90 14.34 0.42
C ARG A 307 -22.40 14.58 0.25
N GLY A 308 -23.10 14.78 1.37
CA GLY A 308 -24.47 15.27 1.33
C GLY A 308 -24.50 16.65 0.69
N GLU A 309 -25.53 16.90 -0.11
CA GLU A 309 -25.88 18.25 -0.56
C GLU A 309 -26.28 19.14 0.62
#